data_AF-A0A8C0R171-F1
#
_entry.id   AF-A0A8C0R171-F1
#
_cell.length_a   1.000
_cell.length_b   1.000
_cell.length_c   1.000
_cell.angle_alpha   90.00
_cell.angle_beta   90.00
_cell.angle_gamma   90.00
#
_symmetry.space_group_name_H-M   'P 1'
#
loop_
_entity.id
_entity.type
_entity.pdbx_description
1 polymer ?
#
loop_
_entity_poly.entity_id
_entity_poly.type
_entity_poly.pdbx_seq_one_letter_code
_entity_poly.pdbx_strand_id
1 'polypeptide(L)'
;VKYDPRLRERKYGVAEGKALSELRAMAKAAGEECPVFTPPGGETLDQVKMRGKDFFDILCQLILREAGQNEQCSQGAPSNSLETSLAEIFPLGKTCAPESNSDSAAPGLVASVLVVSHGAYMKSLFNYFLTDLKCSLPTTLNKSEFMLVSPNTGISLFIINFEEGREVKPTVQCVCMYLQDHLNGVTDTH
;
A
#
# COMPACT_ATOMS: atom_id res chain seq x y z
N VAL A 1 -12.86 -5.56 12.25
CA VAL A 1 -11.40 -5.57 11.98
C VAL A 1 -10.95 -7.01 11.82
N LYS A 2 -10.15 -7.33 10.80
CA LYS A 2 -9.58 -8.66 10.55
C LYS A 2 -8.07 -8.60 10.79
N TYR A 3 -7.54 -9.55 11.56
CA TYR A 3 -6.10 -9.63 11.83
C TYR A 3 -5.44 -10.61 10.87
N ASP A 4 -4.36 -10.19 10.23
CA ASP A 4 -3.59 -11.02 9.31
C ASP A 4 -2.12 -11.06 9.74
N PRO A 5 -1.55 -12.23 10.05
CA PRO A 5 -0.16 -12.34 10.50
C PRO A 5 0.85 -11.93 9.43
N ARG A 6 0.47 -11.89 8.14
CA ARG A 6 1.36 -11.49 7.04
C ARG A 6 1.68 -10.00 7.06
N LEU A 7 0.82 -9.19 7.69
CA LEU A 7 0.96 -7.74 7.86
C LEU A 7 1.91 -7.33 8.99
N ARG A 8 2.52 -8.28 9.70
CA ARG A 8 3.48 -7.99 10.78
C ARG A 8 4.77 -7.39 10.23
N GLU A 9 5.47 -6.66 11.10
CA GLU A 9 6.78 -6.10 10.78
C GLU A 9 7.79 -7.19 10.36
N ARG A 10 8.80 -6.78 9.59
CA ARG A 10 10.00 -7.58 9.32
C ARG A 10 10.58 -8.09 10.63
N LYS A 11 10.81 -9.41 10.72
CA LYS A 11 11.55 -9.98 11.85
C LYS A 11 13.00 -9.55 11.81
N TYR A 12 13.51 -9.12 12.96
CA TYR A 12 14.93 -8.79 13.15
C TYR A 12 15.65 -9.85 13.98
N GLY A 13 14.98 -10.95 14.34
CA GLY A 13 15.59 -12.10 15.00
C GLY A 13 16.36 -11.70 16.26
N VAL A 14 17.64 -12.06 16.33
CA VAL A 14 18.51 -11.72 17.48
C VAL A 14 18.78 -10.22 17.67
N ALA A 15 18.34 -9.37 16.74
CA ALA A 15 18.42 -7.92 16.83
C ALA A 15 17.12 -7.26 17.36
N GLU A 16 16.06 -8.02 17.60
CA GLU A 16 14.83 -7.49 18.22
C GLU A 16 15.08 -7.02 19.65
N GLY A 17 14.50 -5.87 20.01
CA GLY A 17 14.69 -5.23 21.31
C GLY A 17 16.04 -4.52 21.52
N LYS A 18 16.94 -4.55 20.52
CA LYS A 18 18.25 -3.88 20.57
C LYS A 18 18.21 -2.50 19.91
N ALA A 19 19.21 -1.68 20.21
CA ALA A 19 19.35 -0.39 19.56
C ALA A 19 19.65 -0.53 18.05
N LEU A 20 19.16 0.40 17.24
CA LEU A 20 19.43 0.42 15.79
C LEU A 20 20.93 0.48 15.46
N SER A 21 21.73 1.11 16.32
CA SER A 21 23.19 1.14 16.20
C SER A 21 23.81 -0.26 16.26
N GLU A 22 23.27 -1.17 17.06
CA GLU A 22 23.75 -2.55 17.14
C GLU A 22 23.46 -3.32 15.85
N LEU A 23 22.26 -3.15 15.28
CA LEU A 23 21.94 -3.76 13.98
C LEU A 23 22.89 -3.28 12.88
N ARG A 24 23.19 -1.97 12.86
CA ARG A 24 24.18 -1.39 11.92
C ARG A 24 25.59 -1.94 12.16
N ALA A 25 25.99 -2.14 13.42
CA ALA A 25 27.28 -2.73 13.76
C ALA A 25 27.36 -4.20 13.31
N MET A 26 26.29 -4.98 13.49
CA MET A 26 26.19 -6.35 12.98
C MET A 26 26.33 -6.41 11.47
N ALA A 27 25.62 -5.53 10.74
CA ALA A 27 25.72 -5.43 9.29
C ALA A 27 27.17 -5.13 8.85
N LYS A 28 27.79 -4.11 9.44
CA LYS A 28 29.18 -3.73 9.16
C LYS A 28 30.16 -4.87 9.44
N ALA A 29 29.98 -5.61 10.54
CA ALA A 29 30.82 -6.75 10.88
C ALA A 29 30.68 -7.91 9.88
N ALA A 30 29.52 -8.05 9.24
CA ALA A 30 29.27 -8.99 8.16
C ALA A 30 29.72 -8.48 6.78
N GLY A 31 30.21 -7.24 6.66
CA GLY A 31 30.55 -6.62 5.38
C GLY A 31 29.33 -6.22 4.54
N GLU A 32 28.17 -6.10 5.17
CA GLU A 32 26.90 -5.72 4.54
C GLU A 32 26.39 -4.37 5.06
N GLU A 33 25.36 -3.82 4.42
CA GLU A 33 24.72 -2.57 4.82
C GLU A 33 23.25 -2.76 5.17
N CYS A 34 22.73 -1.92 6.07
CA CYS A 34 21.29 -1.84 6.31
C CYS A 34 20.61 -1.12 5.12
N PRO A 35 19.42 -1.55 4.67
CA PRO A 35 18.60 -2.59 5.26
C PRO A 35 18.79 -4.00 4.64
N VAL A 36 19.78 -4.22 3.78
CA VAL A 36 19.97 -5.48 3.07
C VAL A 36 20.38 -6.61 4.02
N PHE A 37 21.26 -6.30 4.97
CA PHE A 37 21.68 -7.25 6.00
C PHE A 37 20.50 -7.90 6.71
N THR A 38 20.58 -9.21 6.90
CA THR A 38 19.59 -10.01 7.61
C THR A 38 20.22 -10.63 8.86
N PRO A 39 19.87 -10.15 10.08
CA PRO A 39 20.40 -10.74 11.30
C PRO A 39 19.93 -12.19 11.48
N PRO A 40 20.66 -13.03 12.23
CA PRO A 40 20.24 -14.40 12.51
C PRO A 40 18.81 -14.50 13.07
N GLY A 41 17.99 -15.38 12.48
CA GLY A 41 16.57 -15.52 12.82
C GLY A 41 15.66 -14.40 12.30
N GLY A 42 16.21 -13.39 11.61
CA GLY A 42 15.47 -12.34 10.94
C GLY A 42 14.99 -12.75 9.55
N GLU A 43 14.21 -11.87 8.92
CA GLU A 43 13.70 -12.07 7.56
C GLU A 43 14.47 -11.23 6.54
N THR A 44 14.68 -11.79 5.35
CA THR A 44 15.23 -11.05 4.22
C THR A 44 14.19 -10.09 3.63
N LEU A 45 14.64 -9.07 2.90
CA LEU A 45 13.72 -8.15 2.21
C LEU A 45 12.81 -8.89 1.21
N ASP A 46 13.30 -9.93 0.55
CA ASP A 46 12.51 -10.73 -0.38
C ASP A 46 11.45 -11.58 0.33
N GLN A 47 11.75 -12.11 1.52
CA GLN A 47 10.75 -12.82 2.34
C GLN A 47 9.63 -11.87 2.78
N VAL A 48 9.97 -10.66 3.21
CA VAL A 48 8.98 -9.63 3.57
C VAL A 48 8.12 -9.28 2.35
N LYS A 49 8.76 -9.03 1.20
CA LYS A 49 8.07 -8.74 -0.06
C LYS A 49 7.12 -9.88 -0.46
N MET A 50 7.55 -11.13 -0.36
CA MET A 50 6.76 -12.30 -0.77
C MET A 50 5.49 -12.44 0.08
N ARG A 51 5.57 -12.24 1.39
CA ARG A 51 4.39 -12.23 2.26
C ARG A 51 3.48 -11.04 1.97
N GLY A 52 4.05 -9.89 1.63
CA GLY A 52 3.29 -8.73 1.19
C GLY A 52 2.51 -8.97 -0.09
N LYS A 53 3.14 -9.60 -1.07
CA LYS A 53 2.51 -10.06 -2.30
C LYS A 53 1.39 -11.06 -2.01
N ASP A 54 1.64 -12.08 -1.20
CA ASP A 54 0.64 -13.08 -0.84
C ASP A 54 -0.60 -12.47 -0.14
N PHE A 55 -0.39 -11.51 0.76
CA PHE A 55 -1.49 -10.74 1.34
C PHE A 55 -2.28 -9.97 0.28
N PHE A 56 -1.58 -9.25 -0.60
CA PHE A 56 -2.20 -8.43 -1.64
C PHE A 56 -3.00 -9.28 -2.63
N ASP A 57 -2.43 -10.37 -3.12
CA ASP A 57 -3.08 -11.27 -4.07
C ASP A 57 -4.38 -11.87 -3.46
N ILE A 58 -4.34 -12.28 -2.19
CA ILE A 58 -5.53 -12.77 -1.48
C ILE A 58 -6.57 -11.67 -1.25
N LEU A 59 -6.15 -10.45 -0.91
CA LEU A 59 -7.05 -9.31 -0.73
C LEU A 59 -7.78 -9.00 -2.04
N CYS A 60 -7.06 -8.95 -3.15
CA CYS A 60 -7.62 -8.73 -4.49
C CYS A 60 -8.66 -9.81 -4.86
N GLN A 61 -8.32 -11.09 -4.67
CA GLN A 61 -9.25 -12.19 -4.93
C GLN A 61 -10.52 -12.12 -4.06
N LEU A 62 -10.39 -11.68 -2.81
CA LEU A 62 -11.52 -11.53 -1.90
C LEU A 62 -12.46 -10.41 -2.39
N ILE A 63 -11.93 -9.24 -2.72
CA ILE A 63 -12.74 -8.11 -3.21
C ILE A 63 -13.41 -8.46 -4.55
N LEU A 64 -12.69 -9.08 -5.49
CA LEU A 64 -13.27 -9.49 -6.78
C LEU A 64 -14.41 -10.51 -6.61
N ARG A 65 -14.25 -11.45 -5.67
CA ARG A 65 -15.29 -12.43 -5.34
C ARG A 65 -16.53 -11.77 -4.74
N GLU A 66 -16.34 -10.85 -3.80
CA GLU A 66 -17.45 -10.11 -3.17
C GLU A 66 -18.17 -9.21 -4.18
N ALA A 67 -17.43 -8.52 -5.05
CA ALA A 67 -18.02 -7.72 -6.13
C ALA A 67 -18.86 -8.57 -7.09
N GLY A 68 -18.34 -9.70 -7.57
CA GLY A 68 -19.08 -10.60 -8.47
C GLY A 68 -20.31 -11.27 -7.84
N GLN A 69 -20.33 -11.46 -6.52
CA GLN A 69 -21.53 -11.92 -5.80
C GLN A 69 -22.57 -10.81 -5.61
N ASN A 70 -22.12 -9.57 -5.40
CA ASN A 70 -23.00 -8.41 -5.21
C ASN A 70 -23.70 -7.98 -6.51
N GLU A 71 -23.08 -8.18 -7.68
CA GLU A 71 -23.73 -7.93 -8.98
C GLU A 71 -24.95 -8.82 -9.24
N GLN A 72 -25.00 -10.03 -8.64
CA GLN A 72 -26.16 -10.92 -8.75
C GLN A 72 -27.32 -10.52 -7.83
N CYS A 73 -27.11 -9.58 -6.88
CA CYS A 73 -28.11 -9.21 -5.87
C CYS A 73 -28.51 -7.72 -5.89
N SER A 74 -27.79 -6.84 -6.61
CA SER A 74 -27.93 -5.39 -6.43
C SER A 74 -27.93 -4.62 -7.76
N GLN A 75 -29.09 -4.50 -8.40
CA GLN A 75 -29.35 -3.38 -9.30
C GLN A 75 -29.95 -2.23 -8.48
N GLY A 76 -29.13 -1.23 -8.11
CA GLY A 76 -29.63 0.06 -7.66
C GLY A 76 -28.96 0.68 -6.44
N ALA A 77 -27.73 1.17 -6.57
CA ALA A 77 -27.24 2.35 -5.85
C ALA A 77 -26.00 2.91 -6.57
N PRO A 78 -25.84 4.24 -6.71
CA PRO A 78 -24.74 4.81 -7.47
C PRO A 78 -23.42 4.68 -6.69
N SER A 79 -22.41 4.08 -7.32
CA SER A 79 -21.04 3.85 -6.85
C SER A 79 -20.25 5.12 -6.45
N ASN A 80 -20.85 6.31 -6.54
CA ASN A 80 -20.16 7.60 -6.48
C ASN A 80 -19.83 8.08 -5.05
N SER A 81 -20.39 7.48 -4.00
CA SER A 81 -20.21 7.97 -2.62
C SER A 81 -18.78 7.80 -2.10
N LEU A 82 -18.14 6.67 -2.42
CA LEU A 82 -16.86 6.28 -1.83
C LEU A 82 -15.68 7.03 -2.44
N GLU A 83 -15.70 7.26 -3.75
CA GLU A 83 -14.72 8.08 -4.45
C GLU A 83 -14.81 9.55 -4.01
N THR A 84 -16.05 10.07 -3.87
CA THR A 84 -16.29 11.45 -3.39
C THR A 84 -15.70 11.65 -1.99
N SER A 85 -15.96 10.73 -1.05
CA SER A 85 -15.41 10.83 0.31
C SER A 85 -13.88 10.73 0.36
N LEU A 86 -13.25 9.95 -0.54
CA LEU A 86 -11.79 9.90 -0.63
C LEU A 86 -11.22 11.18 -1.23
N ALA A 87 -11.87 11.75 -2.23
CA ALA A 87 -11.44 12.99 -2.89
C ALA A 87 -11.56 14.23 -1.98
N GLU A 88 -12.37 14.19 -0.91
CA GLU A 88 -12.43 15.27 0.09
C GLU A 88 -11.13 15.44 0.88
N ILE A 89 -10.35 14.35 1.06
CA ILE A 89 -9.17 14.32 1.92
C ILE A 89 -7.89 14.11 1.11
N PHE A 90 -7.96 13.29 0.06
CA PHE A 90 -6.80 12.90 -0.73
C PHE A 90 -6.81 13.60 -2.08
N PRO A 91 -5.62 13.83 -2.68
CA PRO A 91 -5.49 14.42 -4.01
C PRO A 91 -5.81 13.38 -5.11
N LEU A 92 -7.00 12.77 -5.04
CA LEU A 92 -7.61 12.12 -6.18
C LEU A 92 -7.80 13.23 -7.22
N GLY A 93 -6.95 13.26 -8.25
CA GLY A 93 -7.15 14.19 -9.36
C GLY A 93 -8.59 14.08 -9.90
N LYS A 94 -9.06 15.08 -10.64
CA LYS A 94 -10.34 14.98 -11.37
C LYS A 94 -10.21 13.89 -12.45
N THR A 95 -10.38 12.63 -12.07
CA THR A 95 -10.58 11.52 -13.01
C THR A 95 -12.06 11.20 -13.20
N CYS A 96 -12.95 11.80 -12.40
CA CYS A 96 -14.40 11.59 -12.48
C CYS A 96 -15.19 12.87 -12.09
N ALA A 97 -15.08 13.94 -12.88
CA ALA A 97 -16.13 14.97 -12.92
C ALA A 97 -16.82 14.85 -14.29
N PRO A 98 -18.17 14.83 -14.37
CA PRO A 98 -18.85 14.56 -15.63
C PRO A 98 -18.72 15.77 -16.55
N GLU A 99 -17.74 15.74 -17.44
CA GLU A 99 -17.93 16.41 -18.72
C GLU A 99 -18.96 15.59 -19.49
N SER A 100 -20.18 16.11 -19.47
CA SER A 100 -21.25 15.90 -20.43
C SER A 100 -20.80 15.21 -21.73
N ASN A 101 -21.36 14.00 -21.95
CA ASN A 101 -21.42 13.20 -23.19
C ASN A 101 -20.21 12.33 -23.57
N SER A 102 -20.20 11.07 -23.09
CA SER A 102 -19.99 9.85 -23.91
C SER A 102 -20.20 8.56 -23.07
N ASP A 103 -20.77 7.52 -23.68
CA ASP A 103 -21.26 6.25 -23.10
C ASP A 103 -20.17 5.27 -22.58
N SER A 104 -19.12 5.74 -21.90
CA SER A 104 -18.21 4.85 -21.17
C SER A 104 -17.83 5.44 -19.82
N ALA A 105 -18.77 5.42 -18.88
CA ALA A 105 -18.46 5.75 -17.49
C ALA A 105 -17.45 4.72 -16.96
N ALA A 106 -16.29 5.19 -16.48
CA ALA A 106 -15.35 4.34 -15.79
C ALA A 106 -16.05 3.64 -14.61
N PRO A 107 -15.82 2.34 -14.39
CA PRO A 107 -16.43 1.63 -13.27
C PRO A 107 -15.98 2.28 -11.96
N GLY A 108 -16.95 2.65 -11.11
CA GLY A 108 -16.65 3.26 -9.82
C GLY A 108 -16.00 2.28 -8.84
N LEU A 109 -15.50 2.80 -7.72
CA LEU A 109 -14.80 1.99 -6.72
C LEU A 109 -15.73 0.94 -6.07
N VAL A 110 -15.38 -0.33 -6.24
CA VAL A 110 -16.12 -1.47 -5.64
C VAL A 110 -15.85 -1.65 -4.14
N ALA A 111 -14.74 -1.12 -3.62
CA ALA A 111 -14.39 -1.17 -2.20
C ALA A 111 -13.38 -0.08 -1.79
N SER A 112 -13.39 0.31 -0.51
CA SER A 112 -12.30 1.03 0.18
C SER A 112 -11.72 0.13 1.27
N VAL A 113 -10.42 -0.16 1.22
CA VAL A 113 -9.78 -1.04 2.20
C VAL A 113 -8.76 -0.25 3.02
N LEU A 114 -8.95 -0.22 4.34
CA LEU A 114 -7.97 0.29 5.28
C LEU A 114 -7.04 -0.82 5.75
N VAL A 115 -5.73 -0.66 5.53
CA VAL A 115 -4.70 -1.56 6.03
C VAL A 115 -3.77 -0.81 6.99
N VAL A 116 -3.61 -1.34 8.20
CA VAL A 116 -2.67 -0.83 9.21
C VAL A 116 -1.53 -1.83 9.37
N SER A 117 -0.29 -1.36 9.23
CA SER A 117 0.89 -2.23 9.25
C SER A 117 2.13 -1.44 9.72
N HIS A 118 3.32 -1.90 9.35
CA HIS A 118 4.61 -1.45 9.87
C HIS A 118 5.55 -0.96 8.77
N GLY A 119 6.54 -0.15 9.15
CA GLY A 119 7.34 0.63 8.22
C GLY A 119 8.15 -0.22 7.23
N ALA A 120 8.89 -1.25 7.70
CA ALA A 120 9.72 -2.04 6.79
C ALA A 120 8.89 -3.00 5.92
N TYR A 121 7.78 -3.52 6.46
CA TYR A 121 6.78 -4.25 5.68
C TYR A 121 6.19 -3.38 4.55
N MET A 122 5.65 -2.21 4.88
CA MET A 122 5.01 -1.32 3.90
C MET A 122 5.99 -0.88 2.83
N LYS A 123 7.22 -0.51 3.20
CA LYS A 123 8.30 -0.21 2.24
C LYS A 123 8.51 -1.35 1.24
N SER A 124 8.53 -2.60 1.72
CA SER A 124 8.73 -3.77 0.85
C SER A 124 7.54 -4.02 -0.07
N LEU A 125 6.30 -3.84 0.42
CA LEU A 125 5.07 -3.96 -0.36
C LEU A 125 4.95 -2.86 -1.42
N PHE A 126 5.24 -1.62 -1.05
CA PHE A 126 5.20 -0.50 -1.99
C PHE A 126 6.30 -0.64 -3.05
N ASN A 127 7.47 -1.15 -2.68
CA ASN A 127 8.50 -1.49 -3.67
C ASN A 127 7.97 -2.54 -4.66
N TYR A 128 7.26 -3.58 -4.21
CA TYR A 128 6.59 -4.53 -5.12
C TYR A 128 5.58 -3.83 -6.06
N PHE A 129 4.77 -2.90 -5.56
CA PHE A 129 3.88 -2.11 -6.42
C PHE A 129 4.65 -1.33 -7.49
N LEU A 130 5.73 -0.66 -7.12
CA LEU A 130 6.54 0.14 -8.02
C LEU A 130 7.31 -0.72 -9.04
N THR A 131 8.06 -1.72 -8.57
CA THR A 131 9.00 -2.48 -9.41
C THR A 131 8.32 -3.59 -10.19
N ASP A 132 7.39 -4.30 -9.57
CA ASP A 132 6.81 -5.52 -10.14
C ASP A 132 5.46 -5.20 -10.79
N LEU A 133 4.58 -4.44 -10.14
CA LEU A 133 3.27 -4.04 -10.70
C LEU A 133 3.33 -2.80 -11.59
N LYS A 134 4.50 -2.16 -11.73
CA LYS A 134 4.72 -0.96 -12.54
C LYS A 134 3.77 0.18 -12.16
N CYS A 135 3.63 0.41 -10.86
CA CYS A 135 2.74 1.42 -10.32
C CYS A 135 2.96 2.80 -10.96
N SER A 136 1.86 3.43 -11.40
CA SER A 136 1.88 4.81 -11.89
C SER A 136 1.97 5.79 -10.73
N LEU A 137 2.74 6.87 -10.92
CA LEU A 137 3.04 7.86 -9.89
C LEU A 137 2.47 9.23 -10.27
N PRO A 138 1.99 10.02 -9.31
CA PRO A 138 1.70 11.43 -9.51
C PRO A 138 2.98 12.18 -9.91
N THR A 139 2.83 13.27 -10.67
CA THR A 139 3.97 14.11 -11.11
C THR A 139 4.76 14.72 -9.94
N THR A 140 4.13 14.86 -8.78
CA THR A 140 4.72 15.39 -7.55
C THR A 140 5.57 14.37 -6.79
N LEU A 141 5.52 13.09 -7.16
CA LEU A 141 6.04 11.98 -6.37
C LEU A 141 7.24 11.32 -7.06
N ASN A 142 8.38 11.29 -6.38
CA ASN A 142 9.60 10.63 -6.88
C ASN A 142 9.61 9.15 -6.48
N LYS A 143 10.16 8.28 -7.33
CA LYS A 143 10.42 6.87 -7.03
C LYS A 143 11.25 6.67 -5.75
N SER A 144 12.10 7.62 -5.39
CA SER A 144 12.88 7.57 -4.14
C SER A 144 12.02 7.51 -2.87
N GLU A 145 10.80 8.04 -2.90
CA GLU A 145 9.86 8.00 -1.77
C GLU A 145 9.54 6.56 -1.36
N PHE A 146 9.44 5.64 -2.32
CA PHE A 146 9.19 4.22 -2.06
C PHE A 146 10.34 3.53 -1.31
N MET A 147 11.51 4.18 -1.21
CA MET A 147 12.65 3.70 -0.44
C MET A 147 12.64 4.22 1.01
N LEU A 148 11.75 5.16 1.36
CA LEU A 148 11.61 5.65 2.72
C LEU A 148 10.80 4.67 3.59
N VAL A 149 11.01 4.76 4.89
CA VAL A 149 10.19 4.05 5.88
C VAL A 149 9.03 4.96 6.23
N SER A 150 7.81 4.42 6.26
CA SER A 150 6.63 5.19 6.63
C SER A 150 6.81 5.83 8.01
N PRO A 151 6.50 7.12 8.16
CA PRO A 151 6.37 7.75 9.47
C PRO A 151 5.21 7.10 10.22
N ASN A 152 5.21 7.25 11.55
CA ASN A 152 4.13 6.75 12.39
C ASN A 152 2.82 7.40 11.97
N THR A 153 1.80 6.58 11.71
CA THR A 153 0.47 7.02 11.22
C THR A 153 0.48 7.72 9.86
N GLY A 154 1.58 7.67 9.11
CA GLY A 154 1.62 8.15 7.73
C GLY A 154 0.64 7.37 6.85
N ILE A 155 -0.13 8.08 6.02
CA ILE A 155 -1.16 7.48 5.17
C ILE A 155 -0.66 7.42 3.72
N SER A 156 -0.73 6.26 3.09
CA SER A 156 -0.45 6.09 1.66
C SER A 156 -1.69 5.50 0.98
N LEU A 157 -2.09 6.07 -0.16
CA LEU A 157 -3.30 5.68 -0.88
C LEU A 157 -2.95 5.18 -2.28
N PHE A 158 -3.53 4.04 -2.64
CA PHE A 158 -3.39 3.43 -3.95
C PHE A 158 -4.76 3.05 -4.51
N ILE A 159 -4.94 3.23 -5.82
CA ILE A 159 -6.08 2.72 -6.58
C ILE A 159 -5.62 1.47 -7.33
N ILE A 160 -6.39 0.38 -7.19
CA ILE A 160 -6.10 -0.91 -7.80
C ILE A 160 -7.17 -1.19 -8.85
N ASN A 161 -6.78 -1.33 -10.11
CA ASN A 161 -7.72 -1.62 -11.20
C ASN A 161 -7.48 -3.00 -11.80
N PHE A 162 -8.56 -3.66 -12.16
CA PHE A 162 -8.55 -4.94 -12.87
C PHE A 162 -9.20 -4.73 -14.25
N GLU A 163 -8.54 -5.21 -15.31
CA GLU A 163 -9.13 -5.25 -16.64
C GLU A 163 -10.12 -6.42 -16.73
N GLU A 164 -11.19 -6.24 -17.49
CA GLU A 164 -12.21 -7.26 -17.68
C GLU A 164 -11.70 -8.36 -18.63
N GLY A 165 -11.58 -9.59 -18.12
CA GLY A 165 -11.25 -10.79 -18.91
C GLY A 165 -9.93 -11.46 -18.58
N ARG A 166 -10.01 -12.74 -18.14
CA ARG A 166 -8.92 -13.63 -17.67
C ARG A 166 -8.05 -13.06 -16.55
N GLU A 167 -7.16 -13.91 -16.04
CA GLU A 167 -6.29 -13.73 -14.86
C GLU A 167 -5.29 -12.57 -15.08
N VAL A 168 -5.79 -11.34 -15.16
CA VAL A 168 -4.99 -10.15 -15.44
C VAL A 168 -4.42 -9.62 -14.13
N LYS A 169 -3.11 -9.42 -14.15
CA LYS A 169 -2.36 -8.75 -13.10
C LYS A 169 -2.92 -7.33 -12.90
N PRO A 170 -3.22 -6.91 -11.66
CA PRO A 170 -3.79 -5.58 -11.43
C PRO A 170 -2.85 -4.48 -11.88
N THR A 171 -3.43 -3.38 -12.35
CA THR A 171 -2.71 -2.11 -12.46
C THR A 171 -2.85 -1.35 -11.13
N VAL A 172 -1.77 -0.66 -10.74
CA VAL A 172 -1.71 0.07 -9.47
C VAL A 172 -1.39 1.51 -9.74
N GLN A 173 -2.18 2.43 -9.19
CA GLN A 173 -1.94 3.86 -9.23
C GLN A 173 -1.70 4.36 -7.82
N CYS A 174 -0.54 4.98 -7.59
CA CYS A 174 -0.27 5.70 -6.36
C CYS A 174 -0.98 7.05 -6.41
N VAL A 175 -1.70 7.40 -5.33
CA VAL A 175 -2.32 8.72 -5.18
C VAL A 175 -1.46 9.61 -4.29
N CYS A 176 -1.04 9.09 -3.14
CA CYS A 176 -0.16 9.78 -2.22
C CYS A 176 0.64 8.78 -1.38
N MET A 177 1.77 9.26 -0.84
CA MET A 177 2.67 8.50 0.03
C MET A 177 2.89 9.28 1.31
N TYR A 178 2.82 8.58 2.45
CA TYR A 178 3.21 9.09 3.77
C TYR A 178 2.59 10.44 4.17
N LEU A 179 1.33 10.67 3.81
CA LEU A 179 0.59 11.86 4.19
C LEU A 179 0.52 11.97 5.72
N GLN A 180 0.85 13.16 6.22
CA GLN A 180 0.94 13.47 7.65
C GLN A 180 0.20 14.77 8.00
N ASP A 181 -0.69 15.24 7.13
CA ASP A 181 -1.37 16.52 7.32
C ASP A 181 -2.15 16.59 8.63
N HIS A 182 -2.65 15.42 9.09
CA HIS A 182 -3.33 15.26 10.37
C HIS A 182 -2.41 15.41 11.59
N LEU A 183 -1.09 15.36 11.41
CA LEU A 183 -0.09 15.52 12.48
C LEU A 183 0.48 16.94 12.59
N ASN A 184 0.15 17.84 11.66
CA ASN A 184 0.70 19.21 11.63
C ASN A 184 0.30 20.07 12.84
N GLY A 185 -0.56 19.59 13.74
CA GLY A 185 -0.86 20.19 15.06
C GLY A 185 -0.15 19.53 16.25
N VAL A 186 0.72 18.54 16.02
CA VAL A 186 1.40 17.73 17.06
C VAL A 186 2.89 18.08 17.18
N THR A 187 3.37 19.10 16.47
CA THR A 187 4.73 19.63 16.62
C THR A 187 4.78 20.66 17.75
N ASP A 188 4.55 20.21 18.98
CA ASP A 188 4.97 20.91 20.20
C ASP A 188 4.98 19.88 21.33
N THR A 189 6.07 19.11 21.43
CA THR A 189 6.62 18.52 22.67
C THR A 189 7.78 17.58 22.34
N HIS A 190 9.01 18.11 22.36
CA HIS A 190 10.15 17.67 23.19
C HIS A 190 11.48 18.19 22.66
#